data_AF-A0A518LHB9-F1
#
_entry.id   AF-A0A518LHB9-F1
#
_cell.length_a   1.000
_cell.length_b   1.000
_cell.length_c   1.000
_cell.angle_alpha   90.00
_cell.angle_beta   90.00
_cell.angle_gamma   90.00
#
_symmetry.space_group_name_H-M   'P 1'
#
loop_
_entity.id
_entity.type
_entity.pdbx_description
1 polymer ?
#
loop_
_entity_poly.entity_id
_entity_poly.type
_entity_poly.pdbx_seq_one_letter_code
_entity_poly.pdbx_strand_id
1 'polypeptide(L)'
;MATYLASHGTRTMLGMGLVLGLCGAVLLGMQCPGAPTIPGVTDTDGDGIPDSEDNCPNAMNADQADADMDGIGDACEPPPPGSGNSGVTGKYVGSARCAQCHANIHNNWSATLHAKAYESLEAIGQQSNANCIGCHVVGFGEEGGFVDRATTNVLAGVGCEACHGPARDHAENASDETLRPPRNIASSLCGQCHTGEHHPNYDEWLTSGHATVVEGPATSFTAGTSLNTCGTCHSGDYRFLAIINNETVADNALAGVPREEMNAVTCAVCHNPHMRTGNAVDPGDGRDFQLRYPEVTSPTPTNTIEATTNAERFNICGQCHHERGRTWQSTSRGPHHSAQVNVYVGEMAMPPTTGDDPVVPLVPSRVSVHSFATEQCATCHMYREDFQSEEAPAIAGHSFQVSTKGCANTGCHPSSAAATAALATLQTEIQGKLDMVKVRLDSWGNWEYTSNGGPGSGGQAAIPDNVKKVRFLYHYILADGSKGIHNPDYVRDMLDECDDLLTGEGL
;
A
#
# COMPACT_ATOMS: atom_id res chain seq x y z
N MET A 1 29.35 -60.19 -29.73
CA MET A 1 29.76 -59.86 -31.12
C MET A 1 30.32 -58.44 -31.06
N ALA A 2 31.59 -58.22 -30.72
CA ALA A 2 32.82 -58.54 -31.49
C ALA A 2 32.75 -57.82 -32.85
N THR A 3 33.62 -56.86 -33.18
CA THR A 3 35.08 -56.95 -33.45
C THR A 3 35.54 -55.53 -33.90
N TYR A 4 36.79 -55.02 -33.85
CA TYR A 4 38.13 -55.63 -33.89
C TYR A 4 39.27 -54.57 -33.67
N LEU A 5 40.34 -55.00 -33.00
CA LEU A 5 41.81 -54.76 -33.16
C LEU A 5 42.44 -53.35 -33.06
N ALA A 6 43.35 -53.07 -32.10
CA ALA A 6 44.80 -53.45 -31.93
C ALA A 6 45.74 -52.38 -32.55
N SER A 7 46.90 -51.97 -32.01
CA SER A 7 48.02 -52.65 -31.30
C SER A 7 48.87 -51.65 -30.49
N HIS A 8 49.26 -51.93 -29.24
CA HIS A 8 50.62 -52.29 -28.75
C HIS A 8 51.84 -51.44 -29.19
N GLY A 9 52.58 -50.94 -28.18
CA GLY A 9 53.96 -50.44 -28.32
C GLY A 9 54.57 -49.92 -27.01
N THR A 10 55.17 -50.79 -26.20
CA THR A 10 56.03 -50.47 -25.04
C THR A 10 57.43 -50.01 -25.45
N ARG A 11 58.05 -49.05 -24.73
CA ARG A 11 59.41 -49.15 -24.09
C ARG A 11 60.00 -47.79 -23.63
N THR A 12 60.21 -47.69 -22.31
CA THR A 12 61.43 -47.33 -21.55
C THR A 12 62.42 -46.21 -21.97
N MET A 13 62.78 -45.44 -20.92
CA MET A 13 64.09 -44.86 -20.51
C MET A 13 64.42 -43.38 -20.79
N LEU A 14 64.63 -42.70 -19.65
CA LEU A 14 65.69 -41.75 -19.26
C LEU A 14 66.10 -40.61 -20.21
N GLY A 15 66.00 -39.39 -19.69
CA GLY A 15 66.78 -38.24 -20.14
C GLY A 15 66.51 -37.00 -19.28
N MET A 16 67.32 -36.81 -18.24
CA MET A 16 67.44 -35.52 -17.54
C MET A 16 67.95 -34.45 -18.51
N GLY A 17 67.29 -33.30 -18.54
CA GLY A 17 67.70 -32.14 -19.33
C GLY A 17 67.18 -30.86 -18.69
N LEU A 18 68.03 -30.24 -17.87
CA LEU A 18 67.84 -28.95 -17.22
C LEU A 18 67.89 -27.83 -18.28
N VAL A 19 66.86 -27.00 -18.41
CA VAL A 19 66.94 -25.71 -19.12
C VAL A 19 66.20 -24.65 -18.32
N LEU A 20 66.98 -23.70 -17.79
CA LEU A 20 66.54 -22.41 -17.29
C LEU A 20 65.93 -21.59 -18.44
N GLY A 21 64.74 -21.02 -18.21
CA GLY A 21 64.12 -20.07 -19.13
C GLY A 21 63.11 -19.19 -18.39
N LEU A 22 63.53 -17.96 -18.07
CA LEU A 22 62.67 -16.87 -17.60
C LEU A 22 61.72 -16.42 -18.72
N CYS A 23 60.42 -16.31 -18.44
CA CYS A 23 59.54 -15.29 -19.02
C CYS A 23 58.27 -15.15 -18.17
N GLY A 24 57.91 -13.90 -17.88
CA GLY A 24 56.75 -13.55 -17.09
C GLY A 24 55.46 -13.36 -17.88
N ALA A 25 54.46 -12.89 -17.12
CA ALA A 25 53.14 -12.36 -17.48
C ALA A 25 51.97 -13.38 -17.60
N VAL A 26 51.27 -13.50 -16.46
CA VAL A 26 49.82 -13.31 -16.25
C VAL A 26 48.87 -13.72 -17.40
N LEU A 27 48.07 -14.77 -17.17
CA LEU A 27 46.60 -14.77 -17.31
C LEU A 27 46.00 -16.17 -17.02
N LEU A 28 44.84 -16.15 -16.36
CA LEU A 28 43.87 -17.22 -16.05
C LEU A 28 44.16 -18.18 -14.90
N GLY A 29 43.21 -18.14 -13.95
CA GLY A 29 43.08 -19.10 -12.86
C GLY A 29 42.94 -20.53 -13.37
N MET A 30 43.86 -21.36 -12.90
CA MET A 30 43.71 -22.79 -12.78
C MET A 30 44.27 -23.16 -11.41
N GLN A 31 43.38 -23.51 -10.48
CA GLN A 31 43.74 -24.25 -9.27
C GLN A 31 44.68 -25.41 -9.64
N CYS A 32 45.81 -25.53 -8.94
CA CYS A 32 46.58 -26.76 -8.90
C CYS A 32 45.78 -27.82 -8.11
N PRO A 33 45.33 -28.93 -8.71
CA PRO A 33 44.73 -30.02 -7.96
C PRO A 33 45.86 -30.88 -7.38
N GLY A 34 46.02 -30.88 -6.06
CA GLY A 34 46.83 -31.91 -5.38
C GLY A 34 47.84 -31.46 -4.34
N ALA A 35 47.62 -30.35 -3.63
CA ALA A 35 48.27 -30.20 -2.32
C ALA A 35 47.65 -31.22 -1.34
N PRO A 36 48.45 -31.99 -0.59
CA PRO A 36 47.94 -33.01 0.31
C PRO A 36 47.22 -32.34 1.48
N THR A 37 45.91 -32.58 1.62
CA THR A 37 45.18 -32.22 2.83
C THR A 37 45.74 -33.01 4.00
N ILE A 38 46.30 -32.32 4.99
CA ILE A 38 46.66 -32.93 6.28
C ILE A 38 45.33 -33.30 6.97
N PRO A 39 45.05 -34.59 7.24
CA PRO A 39 43.80 -34.98 7.87
C PRO A 39 43.73 -34.43 9.29
N GLY A 40 42.75 -33.57 9.56
CA GLY A 40 42.48 -33.05 10.90
C GLY A 40 42.74 -31.55 11.09
N VAL A 41 43.07 -30.83 10.02
CA VAL A 41 43.20 -29.38 10.05
C VAL A 41 41.95 -28.76 9.42
N THR A 42 41.17 -28.02 10.20
CA THR A 42 40.01 -27.28 9.73
C THR A 42 40.51 -26.00 9.04
N ASP A 43 39.94 -25.73 7.87
CA ASP A 43 40.09 -24.49 7.10
C ASP A 43 38.65 -24.11 6.73
N THR A 44 38.09 -23.19 7.50
CA THR A 44 36.65 -22.90 7.54
C THR A 44 36.22 -22.04 6.35
N ASP A 45 37.10 -21.21 5.80
CA ASP A 45 36.78 -20.32 4.68
C ASP A 45 37.36 -20.75 3.33
N GLY A 46 38.31 -21.69 3.32
CA GLY A 46 38.84 -22.33 2.13
C GLY A 46 39.90 -21.50 1.40
N ASP A 47 40.58 -20.59 2.07
CA ASP A 47 41.64 -19.78 1.47
C ASP A 47 43.01 -20.48 1.39
N GLY A 48 43.13 -21.65 2.03
CA GLY A 48 44.33 -22.47 2.07
C GLY A 48 45.18 -22.34 3.33
N ILE A 49 44.75 -21.54 4.32
CA ILE A 49 45.36 -21.41 5.64
C ILE A 49 44.51 -22.14 6.70
N PRO A 50 45.12 -23.01 7.54
CA PRO A 50 44.44 -23.62 8.68
C PRO A 50 43.81 -22.62 9.66
N ASP A 51 42.61 -22.89 10.20
CA ASP A 51 41.94 -22.06 11.24
C ASP A 51 42.84 -21.77 12.46
N SER A 52 43.82 -22.63 12.75
CA SER A 52 44.77 -22.46 13.85
C SER A 52 45.93 -21.50 13.56
N GLU A 53 46.16 -21.19 12.28
CA GLU A 53 47.23 -20.33 11.76
C GLU A 53 46.68 -19.15 10.95
N ASP A 54 45.35 -19.07 10.81
CA ASP A 54 44.63 -18.07 10.05
C ASP A 54 44.26 -16.86 10.92
N ASN A 55 44.69 -15.68 10.53
CA ASN A 55 44.32 -14.43 11.19
C ASN A 55 42.88 -14.00 10.89
N CYS A 56 42.16 -14.69 9.99
CA CYS A 56 40.74 -14.55 9.70
C CYS A 56 39.99 -15.88 9.42
N PRO A 57 39.78 -16.76 10.44
CA PRO A 57 39.22 -18.13 10.27
C PRO A 57 37.83 -18.28 9.63
N ASN A 58 37.18 -17.21 9.19
CA ASN A 58 35.88 -17.25 8.54
C ASN A 58 35.80 -16.31 7.31
N ALA A 59 36.90 -15.73 6.85
CA ALA A 59 36.94 -14.73 5.79
C ALA A 59 38.22 -14.85 4.95
N MET A 60 38.08 -15.40 3.73
CA MET A 60 39.22 -15.74 2.88
C MET A 60 40.23 -14.60 2.68
N ASN A 61 41.47 -14.79 3.13
CA ASN A 61 42.58 -13.85 2.97
C ASN A 61 43.94 -14.58 2.91
N ALA A 62 44.17 -15.33 1.83
CA ALA A 62 45.37 -16.16 1.65
C ALA A 62 46.73 -15.42 1.72
N ASP A 63 46.73 -14.09 1.68
CA ASP A 63 47.91 -13.24 1.86
C ASP A 63 48.19 -12.88 3.34
N GLN A 64 47.26 -13.20 4.25
CA GLN A 64 47.34 -12.97 5.69
C GLN A 64 47.76 -11.54 6.03
N ALA A 65 47.26 -10.57 5.25
CA ALA A 65 47.52 -9.16 5.48
C ALA A 65 47.02 -8.76 6.89
N ASP A 66 47.90 -8.10 7.64
CA ASP A 66 47.69 -7.60 9.00
C ASP A 66 48.56 -6.35 9.12
N ALA A 67 47.97 -5.21 8.76
CA ALA A 67 48.68 -3.95 8.59
C ALA A 67 49.16 -3.36 9.91
N ASP A 68 48.45 -3.63 11.01
CA ASP A 68 48.72 -3.08 12.34
C ASP A 68 49.44 -4.07 13.29
N MET A 69 49.56 -5.33 12.86
CA MET A 69 50.26 -6.44 13.52
C MET A 69 49.63 -6.86 14.85
N ASP A 70 48.32 -6.74 14.98
CA ASP A 70 47.58 -7.14 16.19
C ASP A 70 47.20 -8.64 16.23
N GLY A 71 47.38 -9.35 15.11
CA GLY A 71 47.07 -10.77 14.95
C GLY A 71 45.66 -11.05 14.41
N ILE A 72 44.88 -10.04 14.05
CA ILE A 72 43.62 -10.11 13.32
C ILE A 72 43.87 -9.60 11.90
N GLY A 73 43.48 -10.35 10.88
CA GLY A 73 43.77 -9.95 9.50
C GLY A 73 42.91 -8.78 9.02
N ASP A 74 43.44 -7.95 8.12
CA ASP A 74 42.77 -6.79 7.50
C ASP A 74 41.37 -7.15 6.94
N ALA A 75 41.17 -8.42 6.54
CA ALA A 75 39.91 -8.93 5.99
C ALA A 75 38.79 -9.14 7.02
N CYS A 76 39.15 -9.32 8.30
CA CYS A 76 38.22 -9.55 9.42
C CYS A 76 38.45 -8.58 10.59
N GLU A 77 39.41 -7.68 10.47
CA GLU A 77 39.70 -6.63 11.43
C GLU A 77 38.55 -5.60 11.48
N PRO A 78 38.05 -5.25 12.68
CA PRO A 78 37.18 -4.10 12.82
C PRO A 78 38.00 -2.80 12.61
N PRO A 79 37.54 -1.84 11.81
CA PRO A 79 38.33 -0.64 11.49
C PRO A 79 38.65 0.22 12.72
N PRO A 80 39.72 1.04 12.68
CA PRO A 80 40.07 2.00 13.72
C PRO A 80 38.91 2.96 14.05
N PRO A 81 38.82 3.45 15.31
CA PRO A 81 37.76 4.38 15.69
C PRO A 81 37.81 5.65 14.83
N GLY A 82 36.82 5.82 13.93
CA GLY A 82 36.63 7.04 13.14
C GLY A 82 36.91 6.93 11.64
N SER A 83 37.43 5.81 11.13
CA SER A 83 37.32 5.48 9.70
C SER A 83 36.11 4.57 9.54
N GLY A 84 34.98 5.14 9.12
CA GLY A 84 33.78 4.36 8.85
C GLY A 84 34.13 3.26 7.87
N ASN A 85 34.17 2.01 8.36
CA ASN A 85 33.20 1.02 7.97
C ASN A 85 33.33 -0.35 8.65
N SER A 86 32.28 -0.79 9.36
CA SER A 86 31.84 -2.20 9.63
C SER A 86 31.19 -2.45 11.02
N GLY A 87 30.83 -1.41 11.79
CA GLY A 87 30.23 -1.66 13.12
C GLY A 87 29.37 -0.54 13.72
N VAL A 88 28.40 -0.01 12.96
CA VAL A 88 27.52 1.14 13.32
C VAL A 88 28.24 2.48 13.09
N THR A 89 28.05 3.09 11.92
CA THR A 89 28.59 4.43 11.63
C THR A 89 27.68 5.47 12.28
N GLY A 90 28.20 6.26 13.23
CA GLY A 90 27.46 7.36 13.85
C GLY A 90 26.11 6.92 14.44
N LYS A 91 25.06 7.69 14.22
CA LYS A 91 23.73 7.49 14.84
C LYS A 91 22.90 6.32 14.27
N TYR A 92 23.32 5.69 13.16
CA TYR A 92 22.55 4.65 12.45
C TYR A 92 23.12 3.23 12.64
N VAL A 93 22.25 2.26 12.90
CA VAL A 93 22.59 0.84 13.19
C VAL A 93 22.28 -0.15 12.09
N GLY A 94 21.49 0.23 11.09
CA GLY A 94 21.03 -0.65 10.04
C GLY A 94 19.97 -1.66 10.49
N SER A 95 19.15 -2.11 9.55
CA SER A 95 18.00 -2.97 9.82
C SER A 95 18.36 -4.31 10.47
N ALA A 96 19.56 -4.84 10.19
CA ALA A 96 20.02 -6.11 10.76
C ALA A 96 20.15 -6.06 12.29
N ARG A 97 20.49 -4.90 12.87
CA ARG A 97 20.51 -4.73 14.34
C ARG A 97 19.10 -4.80 14.92
N CYS A 98 18.11 -4.23 14.21
CA CYS A 98 16.71 -4.29 14.61
C CYS A 98 16.18 -5.73 14.66
N ALA A 99 16.66 -6.61 13.77
CA ALA A 99 16.24 -8.01 13.69
C ALA A 99 16.49 -8.81 14.98
N GLN A 100 17.46 -8.41 15.81
CA GLN A 100 17.81 -9.11 17.05
C GLN A 100 16.67 -9.08 18.09
N CYS A 101 15.87 -8.01 18.09
CA CYS A 101 14.70 -7.87 18.96
C CYS A 101 13.37 -7.92 18.18
N HIS A 102 13.36 -7.48 16.92
CA HIS A 102 12.17 -7.35 16.06
C HIS A 102 12.19 -8.30 14.87
N ALA A 103 12.65 -9.54 15.08
CA ALA A 103 12.87 -10.54 14.03
C ALA A 103 11.68 -10.70 13.08
N ASN A 104 10.44 -10.78 13.60
CA ASN A 104 9.25 -10.97 12.77
C ASN A 104 9.02 -9.81 11.81
N ILE A 105 9.14 -8.57 12.30
CA ILE A 105 8.94 -7.36 11.49
C ILE A 105 10.06 -7.26 10.46
N HIS A 106 11.31 -7.47 10.89
CA HIS A 106 12.46 -7.43 9.99
C HIS A 106 12.36 -8.45 8.86
N ASN A 107 12.02 -9.71 9.18
CA ASN A 107 11.91 -10.77 8.19
C ASN A 107 10.87 -10.43 7.13
N ASN A 108 9.72 -9.89 7.53
CA ASN A 108 8.70 -9.43 6.60
C ASN A 108 9.14 -8.21 5.78
N TRP A 109 9.81 -7.24 6.41
CA TRP A 109 10.31 -6.04 5.74
C TRP A 109 11.37 -6.38 4.69
N SER A 110 12.27 -7.32 5.00
CA SER A 110 13.34 -7.74 4.09
C SER A 110 12.84 -8.30 2.75
N ALA A 111 11.57 -8.74 2.68
CA ALA A 111 10.93 -9.19 1.46
C ALA A 111 10.34 -8.05 0.60
N THR A 112 10.22 -6.84 1.16
CA THR A 112 9.64 -5.67 0.48
C THR A 112 10.59 -5.07 -0.56
N LEU A 113 10.06 -4.23 -1.45
CA LEU A 113 10.88 -3.47 -2.40
C LEU A 113 11.64 -2.32 -1.73
N HIS A 114 11.19 -1.83 -0.57
CA HIS A 114 11.95 -0.87 0.23
C HIS A 114 13.32 -1.44 0.63
N ALA A 115 13.35 -2.67 1.13
CA ALA A 115 14.60 -3.34 1.48
C ALA A 115 15.55 -3.55 0.29
N LYS A 116 15.02 -3.48 -0.94
CA LYS A 116 15.74 -3.71 -2.20
C LYS A 116 15.86 -2.44 -3.06
N ALA A 117 15.63 -1.27 -2.47
CA ALA A 117 15.54 -0.04 -3.22
C ALA A 117 16.88 0.33 -3.87
N TYR A 118 18.01 0.10 -3.20
CA TYR A 118 19.31 0.45 -3.78
C TYR A 118 19.65 -0.38 -5.01
N GLU A 119 19.27 -1.66 -5.02
CA GLU A 119 19.45 -2.58 -6.13
C GLU A 119 18.72 -2.09 -7.39
N SER A 120 17.63 -1.32 -7.26
CA SER A 120 16.96 -0.73 -8.42
C SER A 120 17.81 0.34 -9.11
N LEU A 121 18.67 1.06 -8.37
CA LEU A 121 19.61 2.02 -8.94
C LEU A 121 20.77 1.30 -9.64
N GLU A 122 21.28 0.23 -9.03
CA GLU A 122 22.33 -0.60 -9.61
C GLU A 122 21.89 -1.20 -10.95
N ALA A 123 20.63 -1.66 -11.03
CA ALA A 123 20.06 -2.25 -12.23
C ALA A 123 20.03 -1.28 -13.44
N ILE A 124 19.99 0.03 -13.20
CA ILE A 124 19.95 1.06 -14.25
C ILE A 124 21.24 1.90 -14.33
N GLY A 125 22.27 1.54 -13.57
CA GLY A 125 23.55 2.28 -13.56
C GLY A 125 23.48 3.66 -12.91
N GLN A 126 22.53 3.89 -11.99
CA GLN A 126 22.32 5.18 -11.30
C GLN A 126 22.74 5.16 -9.82
N GLN A 127 23.44 4.12 -9.37
CA GLN A 127 23.84 3.91 -7.97
C GLN A 127 24.81 4.97 -7.41
N SER A 128 25.38 5.83 -8.28
CA SER A 128 26.23 6.97 -7.92
C SER A 128 25.55 8.33 -8.13
N ASN A 129 24.28 8.35 -8.55
CA ASN A 129 23.55 9.59 -8.79
C ASN A 129 23.00 10.15 -7.46
N ALA A 130 23.58 11.26 -6.99
CA ALA A 130 23.19 11.89 -5.73
C ALA A 130 21.71 12.30 -5.67
N ASN A 131 21.07 12.56 -6.82
CA ASN A 131 19.64 12.88 -6.89
C ASN A 131 18.76 11.65 -6.60
N CYS A 132 19.28 10.44 -6.80
CA CYS A 132 18.56 9.19 -6.60
C CYS A 132 18.89 8.58 -5.23
N ILE A 133 20.16 8.61 -4.83
CA ILE A 133 20.64 7.89 -3.64
C ILE A 133 19.87 8.29 -2.38
N GLY A 134 19.55 9.57 -2.21
CA GLY A 134 18.83 10.06 -1.03
C GLY A 134 17.51 9.35 -0.72
N CYS A 135 16.82 8.81 -1.73
CA CYS A 135 15.56 8.08 -1.56
C CYS A 135 15.73 6.55 -1.52
N HIS A 136 16.95 6.04 -1.73
CA HIS A 136 17.23 4.61 -1.94
C HIS A 136 18.16 4.02 -0.87
N VAL A 137 18.57 4.81 0.12
CA VAL A 137 19.46 4.40 1.22
C VAL A 137 19.05 5.07 2.52
N VAL A 138 19.63 4.62 3.64
CA VAL A 138 19.45 5.25 4.95
C VAL A 138 20.47 6.37 5.15
N GLY A 139 20.00 7.59 5.40
CA GLY A 139 20.82 8.69 5.92
C GLY A 139 21.83 9.28 4.93
N PHE A 140 21.58 9.26 3.61
CA PHE A 140 22.51 9.86 2.65
C PHE A 140 22.81 11.33 2.96
N GLY A 141 24.10 11.70 3.00
CA GLY A 141 24.54 13.06 3.32
C GLY A 141 24.47 13.42 4.82
N GLU A 142 23.97 12.53 5.66
CA GLU A 142 23.91 12.69 7.12
C GLU A 142 25.12 12.07 7.81
N GLU A 143 25.49 12.62 8.97
CA GLU A 143 26.53 12.04 9.81
C GLU A 143 26.18 10.59 10.20
N GLY A 144 27.07 9.65 9.88
CA GLY A 144 26.91 8.22 10.13
C GLY A 144 26.00 7.49 9.14
N GLY A 145 25.42 8.17 8.16
CA GLY A 145 24.55 7.54 7.17
C GLY A 145 25.29 6.87 6.01
N PHE A 146 24.55 6.43 5.00
CA PHE A 146 25.10 5.73 3.84
C PHE A 146 26.08 6.62 3.05
N VAL A 147 27.23 6.03 2.72
CA VAL A 147 28.29 6.62 1.90
C VAL A 147 28.42 5.86 0.58
N ASP A 148 28.72 4.57 0.66
CA ASP A 148 28.84 3.69 -0.51
C ASP A 148 28.54 2.22 -0.14
N ARG A 149 28.42 1.38 -1.18
CA ARG A 149 28.05 -0.03 -1.04
C ARG A 149 29.16 -0.89 -0.44
N ALA A 150 30.43 -0.58 -0.69
CA ALA A 150 31.55 -1.34 -0.17
C ALA A 150 31.75 -1.05 1.32
N THR A 151 31.55 0.20 1.69
CA THR A 151 31.57 0.62 3.07
C THR A 151 30.21 0.32 3.72
N THR A 152 29.27 1.24 3.65
CA THR A 152 28.02 1.25 4.41
C THR A 152 26.91 0.31 3.89
N ASN A 153 27.23 -0.91 3.44
CA ASN A 153 26.24 -1.84 2.86
C ASN A 153 25.02 -2.08 3.76
N VAL A 154 25.22 -2.08 5.09
CA VAL A 154 24.14 -2.27 6.09
C VAL A 154 23.07 -1.17 6.07
N LEU A 155 23.36 -0.04 5.42
CA LEU A 155 22.46 1.11 5.25
C LEU A 155 21.93 1.24 3.81
N ALA A 156 22.28 0.30 2.92
CA ALA A 156 21.76 0.28 1.56
C ALA A 156 20.28 -0.17 1.55
N GLY A 157 19.49 0.45 0.68
CA GLY A 157 18.04 0.27 0.64
C GLY A 157 17.31 1.20 1.63
N VAL A 158 15.98 1.19 1.55
CA VAL A 158 15.13 1.92 2.49
C VAL A 158 14.93 1.07 3.74
N GLY A 159 15.88 1.22 4.68
CA GLY A 159 15.94 0.54 5.98
C GLY A 159 14.96 1.07 7.02
N CYS A 160 14.90 0.41 8.19
CA CYS A 160 14.01 0.81 9.29
C CYS A 160 14.20 2.29 9.67
N GLU A 161 15.46 2.72 9.74
CA GLU A 161 15.85 4.06 10.17
C GLU A 161 15.57 5.16 9.13
N ALA A 162 15.21 4.81 7.89
CA ALA A 162 14.71 5.78 6.92
C ALA A 162 13.33 6.33 7.32
N CYS A 163 12.52 5.54 8.04
CA CYS A 163 11.20 5.94 8.51
C CYS A 163 11.18 6.25 10.02
N HIS A 164 11.93 5.49 10.82
CA HIS A 164 11.96 5.62 12.27
C HIS A 164 13.05 6.57 12.78
N GLY A 165 13.92 7.06 11.88
CA GLY A 165 15.08 7.84 12.25
C GLY A 165 16.20 7.00 12.86
N PRO A 166 17.32 7.64 13.24
CA PRO A 166 18.47 6.97 13.82
C PRO A 166 18.14 6.29 15.15
N ALA A 167 18.55 5.04 15.33
CA ALA A 167 18.12 4.20 16.44
C ALA A 167 19.26 3.61 17.28
N ARG A 168 20.50 4.15 17.21
CA ARG A 168 21.62 3.65 18.03
C ARG A 168 21.29 3.62 19.52
N ASP A 169 20.91 4.76 20.10
CA ASP A 169 20.72 4.86 21.55
C ASP A 169 19.64 3.87 22.03
N HIS A 170 18.60 3.69 21.22
CA HIS A 170 17.59 2.65 21.45
C HIS A 170 18.17 1.24 21.40
N ALA A 171 18.96 0.93 20.37
CA ALA A 171 19.55 -0.38 20.18
C ALA A 171 20.62 -0.73 21.24
N GLU A 172 21.21 0.27 21.89
CA GLU A 172 22.18 0.13 22.98
C GLU A 172 21.48 0.07 24.35
N ASN A 173 20.35 0.76 24.53
CA ASN A 173 19.58 0.76 25.76
C ASN A 173 18.07 0.59 25.51
N ALA A 174 17.68 -0.61 25.05
CA ALA A 174 16.30 -0.91 24.68
C ALA A 174 15.30 -0.87 25.85
N SER A 175 15.78 -0.91 27.10
CA SER A 175 14.94 -0.79 28.30
C SER A 175 14.46 0.63 28.56
N ASP A 176 15.13 1.64 28.02
CA ASP A 176 14.71 3.03 28.17
C ASP A 176 13.65 3.37 27.12
N GLU A 177 12.41 3.52 27.57
CA GLU A 177 11.27 3.81 26.69
C GLU A 177 11.37 5.19 26.02
N THR A 178 12.14 6.12 26.59
CA THR A 178 12.32 7.47 26.04
C THR A 178 13.18 7.48 24.78
N LEU A 179 13.96 6.42 24.56
CA LEU A 179 14.82 6.23 23.38
C LEU A 179 14.08 5.55 22.22
N ARG A 180 12.83 5.08 22.42
CA ARG A 180 12.09 4.36 21.37
C ARG A 180 11.92 5.24 20.13
N PRO A 181 12.28 4.71 18.93
CA PRO A 181 12.05 5.44 17.69
C PRO A 181 10.56 5.77 17.50
N PRO A 182 10.23 6.95 16.95
CA PRO A 182 8.85 7.38 16.77
C PRO A 182 8.06 6.42 15.85
N ARG A 183 6.79 6.19 16.20
CA ARG A 183 5.80 5.55 15.33
C ARG A 183 4.95 6.63 14.65
N ASN A 184 5.51 7.22 13.60
CA ASN A 184 4.87 8.29 12.86
C ASN A 184 4.11 7.73 11.66
N ILE A 185 2.81 8.04 11.56
CA ILE A 185 1.95 7.63 10.45
C ILE A 185 1.64 8.76 9.47
N ALA A 186 2.18 9.97 9.70
CA ALA A 186 1.96 11.11 8.83
C ALA A 186 2.46 10.80 7.41
N SER A 187 1.64 11.12 6.41
CA SER A 187 2.00 10.88 4.99
C SER A 187 3.25 11.64 4.55
N SER A 188 3.60 12.73 5.24
CA SER A 188 4.83 13.49 4.98
C SER A 188 6.10 12.66 5.18
N LEU A 189 6.05 11.59 5.99
CA LEU A 189 7.15 10.65 6.13
C LEU A 189 7.40 9.89 4.82
N CYS A 190 6.34 9.40 4.18
CA CYS A 190 6.43 8.75 2.88
C CYS A 190 6.77 9.75 1.76
N GLY A 191 6.26 10.97 1.87
CA GLY A 191 6.49 12.08 0.95
C GLY A 191 7.93 12.61 0.90
N GLN A 192 8.82 12.16 1.79
CA GLN A 192 10.25 12.45 1.68
C GLN A 192 10.88 11.84 0.42
N CYS A 193 10.31 10.74 -0.07
CA CYS A 193 10.80 10.01 -1.25
C CYS A 193 9.72 9.92 -2.35
N HIS A 194 8.46 9.72 -1.95
CA HIS A 194 7.34 9.58 -2.89
C HIS A 194 6.74 10.93 -3.29
N THR A 195 7.57 11.79 -3.89
CA THR A 195 7.20 13.11 -4.40
C THR A 195 7.90 13.38 -5.74
N GLY A 196 7.41 14.39 -6.47
CA GLY A 196 8.00 14.86 -7.72
C GLY A 196 7.58 14.03 -8.93
N GLU A 197 8.24 14.31 -10.06
CA GLU A 197 7.78 13.88 -11.38
C GLU A 197 7.81 12.37 -11.62
N HIS A 198 8.71 11.65 -10.95
CA HIS A 198 8.82 10.19 -11.06
C HIS A 198 7.91 9.44 -10.08
N HIS A 199 7.59 10.04 -8.94
CA HIS A 199 6.88 9.38 -7.84
C HIS A 199 5.84 10.31 -7.18
N PRO A 200 4.85 10.84 -7.91
CA PRO A 200 3.98 11.93 -7.43
C PRO A 200 2.94 11.50 -6.39
N ASN A 201 3.08 10.33 -5.74
CA ASN A 201 2.06 9.76 -4.85
C ASN A 201 1.66 10.72 -3.72
N TYR A 202 2.62 11.33 -3.02
CA TYR A 202 2.33 12.26 -1.92
C TYR A 202 1.71 13.56 -2.44
N ASP A 203 2.22 14.09 -3.54
CA ASP A 203 1.73 15.34 -4.14
C ASP A 203 0.29 15.19 -4.63
N GLU A 204 -0.01 14.07 -5.29
CA GLU A 204 -1.38 13.73 -5.68
C GLU A 204 -2.28 13.50 -4.45
N TRP A 205 -1.80 12.80 -3.42
CA TRP A 205 -2.55 12.57 -2.18
C TRP A 205 -2.94 13.88 -1.50
N LEU A 206 -2.04 14.87 -1.46
CA LEU A 206 -2.30 16.21 -0.90
C LEU A 206 -3.48 16.92 -1.57
N THR A 207 -3.75 16.62 -2.84
CA THR A 207 -4.91 17.18 -3.58
C THR A 207 -6.23 16.46 -3.29
N SER A 208 -6.18 15.33 -2.58
CA SER A 208 -7.33 14.48 -2.36
C SER A 208 -8.09 14.82 -1.07
N GLY A 209 -9.34 14.36 -0.99
CA GLY A 209 -10.11 14.41 0.26
C GLY A 209 -9.50 13.58 1.39
N HIS A 210 -8.68 12.57 1.09
CA HIS A 210 -8.01 11.73 2.10
C HIS A 210 -6.93 12.48 2.88
N ALA A 211 -6.34 13.55 2.31
CA ALA A 211 -5.39 14.41 2.99
C ALA A 211 -6.04 15.38 3.99
N THR A 212 -7.37 15.41 4.07
CA THR A 212 -8.11 16.34 4.90
C THR A 212 -9.01 15.62 5.89
N VAL A 213 -8.87 15.91 7.19
CA VAL A 213 -9.89 15.53 8.18
C VAL A 213 -11.16 16.35 7.90
N VAL A 214 -12.32 15.72 7.70
CA VAL A 214 -13.57 16.44 7.37
C VAL A 214 -14.05 17.28 8.55
N GLU A 215 -14.57 18.49 8.29
CA GLU A 215 -14.91 19.49 9.31
C GLU A 215 -15.93 19.01 10.36
N GLY A 216 -17.00 18.35 9.91
CA GLY A 216 -18.06 17.84 10.80
C GLY A 216 -17.52 16.84 11.83
N PRO A 217 -16.86 15.75 11.39
CA PRO A 217 -16.16 14.83 12.29
C PRO A 217 -15.10 15.51 13.16
N ALA A 218 -14.26 16.38 12.58
CA ALA A 218 -13.22 17.11 13.33
C ALA A 218 -13.80 17.90 14.51
N THR A 219 -14.91 18.60 14.31
CA THR A 219 -15.59 19.34 15.38
C THR A 219 -16.02 18.43 16.53
N SER A 220 -16.52 17.23 16.20
CA SER A 220 -16.91 16.23 17.21
C SER A 220 -15.69 15.69 17.97
N PHE A 221 -14.59 15.45 17.26
CA PHE A 221 -13.33 14.96 17.83
C PHE A 221 -12.71 15.98 18.77
N THR A 222 -12.62 17.25 18.38
CA THR A 222 -12.11 18.33 19.22
C THR A 222 -12.97 18.52 20.47
N ALA A 223 -14.29 18.28 20.38
CA ALA A 223 -15.21 18.25 21.53
C ALA A 223 -15.08 16.98 22.40
N GLY A 224 -14.23 16.02 22.02
CA GLY A 224 -13.98 14.79 22.75
C GLY A 224 -15.07 13.72 22.58
N THR A 225 -15.71 13.66 21.41
CA THR A 225 -16.83 12.75 21.14
C THR A 225 -16.75 12.11 19.75
N SER A 226 -17.39 10.94 19.60
CA SER A 226 -17.65 10.27 18.32
C SER A 226 -16.40 9.80 17.55
N LEU A 227 -15.22 9.80 18.17
CA LEU A 227 -14.01 9.25 17.59
C LEU A 227 -14.14 7.73 17.36
N ASN A 228 -14.76 7.02 18.29
CA ASN A 228 -14.97 5.58 18.17
C ASN A 228 -15.99 5.14 17.12
N THR A 229 -16.74 6.09 16.56
CA THR A 229 -17.73 5.85 15.51
C THR A 229 -17.26 6.44 14.19
N CYS A 230 -17.03 7.75 14.14
CA CYS A 230 -16.61 8.46 12.92
C CYS A 230 -15.11 8.29 12.62
N GLY A 231 -14.26 8.14 13.65
CA GLY A 231 -12.81 8.02 13.49
C GLY A 231 -12.38 6.74 12.75
N THR A 232 -13.24 5.71 12.71
CA THR A 232 -13.02 4.48 11.93
C THR A 232 -12.68 4.74 10.46
N CYS A 233 -13.18 5.85 9.89
CA CYS A 233 -12.98 6.23 8.50
C CYS A 233 -12.43 7.66 8.33
N HIS A 234 -12.62 8.54 9.34
CA HIS A 234 -12.26 9.96 9.24
C HIS A 234 -11.05 10.39 10.08
N SER A 235 -10.40 9.46 10.79
CA SER A 235 -9.16 9.72 11.53
C SER A 235 -8.12 8.65 11.20
N GLY A 236 -6.96 9.08 10.70
CA GLY A 236 -5.82 8.19 10.49
C GLY A 236 -5.33 7.60 11.80
N ASP A 237 -5.26 8.42 12.86
CA ASP A 237 -4.84 7.98 14.18
C ASP A 237 -5.75 6.88 14.74
N TYR A 238 -7.07 7.13 14.75
CA TYR A 238 -8.02 6.15 15.27
C TYR A 238 -8.05 4.89 14.42
N ARG A 239 -8.07 5.01 13.10
CA ARG A 239 -8.07 3.84 12.21
C ARG A 239 -6.79 3.04 12.35
N PHE A 240 -5.63 3.68 12.48
CA PHE A 240 -4.37 2.99 12.67
C PHE A 240 -4.29 2.28 14.02
N LEU A 241 -4.58 2.98 15.12
CA LEU A 241 -4.45 2.42 16.46
C LEU A 241 -5.57 1.41 16.75
N ALA A 242 -6.84 1.81 16.58
CA ALA A 242 -7.97 0.97 16.98
C ALA A 242 -8.30 -0.13 15.96
N ILE A 243 -8.30 0.18 14.66
CA ILE A 243 -8.74 -0.78 13.64
C ILE A 243 -7.59 -1.65 13.15
N ILE A 244 -6.44 -1.06 12.85
CA ILE A 244 -5.30 -1.80 12.28
C ILE A 244 -4.49 -2.50 13.36
N ASN A 245 -4.17 -1.81 14.47
CA ASN A 245 -3.37 -2.40 15.56
C ASN A 245 -4.23 -3.05 16.65
N ASN A 246 -5.56 -2.98 16.56
CA ASN A 246 -6.49 -3.55 17.54
C ASN A 246 -6.23 -3.01 18.97
N GLU A 247 -5.87 -1.73 19.09
CA GLU A 247 -5.64 -1.05 20.36
C GLU A 247 -6.94 -0.45 20.91
N THR A 248 -7.04 -0.34 22.24
CA THR A 248 -8.17 0.38 22.85
C THR A 248 -7.88 1.88 22.85
N VAL A 249 -8.68 2.64 22.10
CA VAL A 249 -8.57 4.10 22.02
C VAL A 249 -9.81 4.75 22.62
N ALA A 250 -9.61 5.68 23.56
CA ALA A 250 -10.69 6.42 24.19
C ALA A 250 -11.37 7.37 23.21
N ASP A 251 -12.70 7.55 23.35
CA ASP A 251 -13.49 8.40 22.44
C ASP A 251 -13.07 9.88 22.48
N ASN A 252 -12.46 10.32 23.59
CA ASN A 252 -11.97 11.66 23.82
C ASN A 252 -10.47 11.82 23.54
N ALA A 253 -9.81 10.86 22.89
CA ALA A 253 -8.36 10.90 22.66
C ALA A 253 -7.88 12.12 21.84
N LEU A 254 -8.76 12.73 21.03
CA LEU A 254 -8.49 13.94 20.26
C LEU A 254 -9.14 15.21 20.85
N ALA A 255 -9.60 15.17 22.10
CA ALA A 255 -10.21 16.33 22.75
C ALA A 255 -9.22 17.49 22.84
N GLY A 256 -9.64 18.66 22.33
CA GLY A 256 -8.81 19.86 22.29
C GLY A 256 -7.71 19.87 21.23
N VAL A 257 -7.51 18.79 20.47
CA VAL A 257 -6.56 18.75 19.35
C VAL A 257 -7.13 19.59 18.20
N PRO A 258 -6.35 20.54 17.64
CA PRO A 258 -6.74 21.28 16.44
C PRO A 258 -6.84 20.36 15.22
N ARG A 259 -7.76 20.67 14.30
CA ARG A 259 -8.02 19.85 13.11
C ARG A 259 -6.77 19.65 12.24
N GLU A 260 -5.95 20.68 12.13
CA GLU A 260 -4.70 20.73 11.38
C GLU A 260 -3.58 19.87 11.98
N GLU A 261 -3.69 19.47 13.24
CA GLU A 261 -2.74 18.60 13.93
C GLU A 261 -3.17 17.12 13.92
N MET A 262 -4.40 16.82 13.48
CA MET A 262 -4.91 15.45 13.40
C MET A 262 -4.42 14.76 12.12
N ASN A 263 -4.08 13.47 12.20
CA ASN A 263 -3.79 12.71 11.00
C ASN A 263 -5.09 12.39 10.25
N ALA A 264 -5.15 12.80 8.97
CA ALA A 264 -6.18 12.38 8.03
C ALA A 264 -5.98 10.92 7.58
N VAL A 265 -6.59 10.49 6.49
CA VAL A 265 -6.39 9.12 5.96
C VAL A 265 -5.01 9.05 5.29
N THR A 266 -4.01 8.58 6.04
CA THR A 266 -2.60 8.62 5.61
C THR A 266 -2.19 7.42 4.75
N CYS A 267 -1.00 7.47 4.16
CA CYS A 267 -0.43 6.34 3.40
C CYS A 267 -0.44 5.03 4.19
N ALA A 268 -0.09 5.10 5.48
CA ALA A 268 -0.02 3.94 6.37
C ALA A 268 -1.39 3.32 6.70
N VAL A 269 -2.50 4.02 6.42
CA VAL A 269 -3.86 3.46 6.54
C VAL A 269 -4.13 2.42 5.45
N CYS A 270 -3.59 2.62 4.25
CA CYS A 270 -3.78 1.73 3.11
C CYS A 270 -2.62 0.75 2.93
N HIS A 271 -1.39 1.22 3.15
CA HIS A 271 -0.16 0.46 2.94
C HIS A 271 0.45 -0.01 4.25
N ASN A 272 0.99 -1.23 4.25
CA ASN A 272 1.76 -1.79 5.33
C ASN A 272 3.25 -1.64 5.03
N PRO A 273 3.99 -0.73 5.67
CA PRO A 273 5.40 -0.49 5.35
C PRO A 273 6.32 -1.68 5.67
N HIS A 274 5.85 -2.65 6.46
CA HIS A 274 6.67 -3.72 7.02
C HIS A 274 6.55 -5.06 6.30
N MET A 275 5.68 -5.20 5.29
CA MET A 275 5.53 -6.49 4.61
C MET A 275 4.89 -6.38 3.23
N ARG A 276 5.25 -7.33 2.36
CA ARG A 276 4.45 -7.74 1.21
C ARG A 276 3.20 -8.46 1.70
N THR A 277 2.02 -8.05 1.23
CA THR A 277 0.75 -8.52 1.81
C THR A 277 0.03 -9.53 0.93
N GLY A 278 0.42 -9.65 -0.34
CA GLY A 278 -0.27 -10.50 -1.30
C GLY A 278 -1.69 -10.05 -1.65
N ASN A 279 -2.05 -8.80 -1.31
CA ASN A 279 -3.41 -8.27 -1.49
C ASN A 279 -3.65 -7.58 -2.85
N ALA A 280 -2.62 -7.45 -3.67
CA ALA A 280 -2.76 -7.02 -5.06
C ALA A 280 -3.46 -8.12 -5.90
N VAL A 281 -4.01 -7.73 -7.06
CA VAL A 281 -4.71 -8.69 -7.95
C VAL A 281 -3.79 -9.79 -8.45
N ASP A 282 -2.57 -9.43 -8.86
CA ASP A 282 -1.52 -10.37 -9.20
C ASP A 282 -0.23 -9.96 -8.47
N PRO A 283 0.02 -10.46 -7.25
CA PRO A 283 1.25 -10.13 -6.51
C PRO A 283 2.52 -10.71 -7.17
N GLY A 284 2.36 -11.69 -8.08
CA GLY A 284 3.45 -12.43 -8.71
C GLY A 284 4.16 -11.68 -9.83
N ASP A 285 3.53 -10.65 -10.41
CA ASP A 285 4.09 -9.82 -11.48
C ASP A 285 4.96 -8.65 -10.97
N GLY A 286 5.16 -8.56 -9.65
CA GLY A 286 5.93 -7.49 -9.00
C GLY A 286 5.07 -6.37 -8.40
N ARG A 287 3.75 -6.36 -8.61
CA ARG A 287 2.82 -5.32 -8.15
C ARG A 287 2.26 -5.48 -6.74
N ASP A 288 2.95 -6.17 -5.83
CA ASP A 288 2.51 -6.18 -4.43
C ASP A 288 2.80 -4.82 -3.78
N PHE A 289 1.81 -3.93 -3.85
CA PHE A 289 1.84 -2.59 -3.29
C PHE A 289 1.69 -2.55 -1.76
N GLN A 290 1.84 -3.70 -1.08
CA GLN A 290 1.78 -3.79 0.38
C GLN A 290 0.44 -3.33 0.96
N LEU A 291 -0.67 -3.54 0.24
CA LEU A 291 -2.01 -3.10 0.65
C LEU A 291 -2.51 -3.88 1.88
N ARG A 292 -3.16 -3.22 2.84
CA ARG A 292 -3.68 -3.89 4.05
C ARG A 292 -4.90 -4.77 3.83
N TYR A 293 -5.68 -4.47 2.80
CA TYR A 293 -6.87 -5.21 2.39
C TYR A 293 -6.77 -5.58 0.92
N PRO A 294 -7.46 -6.64 0.46
CA PRO A 294 -7.51 -7.01 -0.94
C PRO A 294 -7.95 -5.85 -1.83
N GLU A 295 -7.30 -5.70 -2.98
CA GLU A 295 -7.67 -4.72 -4.01
C GLU A 295 -8.99 -5.07 -4.69
N VAL A 296 -9.32 -6.37 -4.74
CA VAL A 296 -10.54 -6.89 -5.37
C VAL A 296 -11.31 -7.76 -4.39
N THR A 297 -12.61 -7.49 -4.27
CA THR A 297 -13.54 -8.37 -3.57
C THR A 297 -14.90 -8.31 -4.26
N SER A 298 -15.41 -9.47 -4.70
CA SER A 298 -16.68 -9.58 -5.44
C SER A 298 -17.70 -10.36 -4.62
N PRO A 299 -18.26 -9.77 -3.55
CA PRO A 299 -19.25 -10.46 -2.74
C PRO A 299 -20.54 -10.66 -3.54
N THR A 300 -21.29 -11.72 -3.24
CA THR A 300 -22.65 -11.87 -3.77
C THR A 300 -23.53 -10.75 -3.22
N PRO A 301 -24.24 -9.98 -4.08
CA PRO A 301 -25.13 -8.92 -3.61
C PRO A 301 -26.21 -9.45 -2.68
N THR A 302 -26.55 -8.66 -1.66
CA THR A 302 -27.58 -8.99 -0.67
C THR A 302 -28.27 -7.71 -0.18
N ASN A 303 -29.39 -7.82 0.53
CA ASN A 303 -30.11 -6.69 1.09
C ASN A 303 -30.14 -6.70 2.64
N THR A 304 -29.50 -7.68 3.27
CA THR A 304 -29.43 -7.80 4.73
C THR A 304 -28.52 -6.73 5.30
N ILE A 305 -29.00 -5.96 6.29
CA ILE A 305 -28.23 -4.88 6.93
C ILE A 305 -26.84 -5.36 7.33
N GLU A 306 -26.76 -6.47 8.09
CA GLU A 306 -25.49 -7.04 8.58
C GLU A 306 -24.44 -7.14 7.46
N ALA A 307 -24.80 -7.77 6.35
CA ALA A 307 -23.87 -7.95 5.23
C ALA A 307 -23.59 -6.64 4.49
N THR A 308 -24.60 -5.81 4.21
CA THR A 308 -24.43 -4.55 3.47
C THR A 308 -23.58 -3.53 4.23
N THR A 309 -23.48 -3.67 5.55
CA THR A 309 -22.64 -2.84 6.42
C THR A 309 -21.33 -3.49 6.82
N ASN A 310 -21.05 -4.72 6.37
CA ASN A 310 -19.83 -5.43 6.74
C ASN A 310 -18.66 -5.01 5.83
N ALA A 311 -17.75 -4.21 6.37
CA ALA A 311 -16.53 -3.79 5.70
C ALA A 311 -15.66 -4.97 5.22
N GLU A 312 -15.63 -6.09 5.95
CA GLU A 312 -14.83 -7.27 5.60
C GLU A 312 -15.26 -7.95 4.28
N ARG A 313 -16.49 -7.67 3.80
CA ARG A 313 -16.96 -8.18 2.50
C ARG A 313 -16.43 -7.38 1.31
N PHE A 314 -15.79 -6.24 1.56
CA PHE A 314 -15.40 -5.32 0.50
C PHE A 314 -13.89 -5.22 0.34
N ASN A 315 -13.48 -4.69 -0.80
CA ASN A 315 -12.07 -4.39 -1.08
C ASN A 315 -11.55 -3.26 -0.17
N ILE A 316 -10.29 -2.88 -0.36
CA ILE A 316 -9.64 -1.81 0.41
C ILE A 316 -10.41 -0.48 0.40
N CYS A 317 -11.03 -0.10 -0.72
CA CYS A 317 -11.81 1.14 -0.83
C CYS A 317 -13.12 1.03 -0.04
N GLY A 318 -13.79 -0.12 -0.15
CA GLY A 318 -15.04 -0.40 0.53
C GLY A 318 -14.93 -0.56 2.04
N GLN A 319 -13.71 -0.53 2.61
CA GLN A 319 -13.53 -0.45 4.07
C GLN A 319 -14.05 0.85 4.68
N CYS A 320 -14.13 1.91 3.88
CA CYS A 320 -14.70 3.20 4.26
C CYS A 320 -15.89 3.55 3.37
N HIS A 321 -15.82 3.25 2.07
CA HIS A 321 -16.82 3.57 1.06
C HIS A 321 -17.92 2.51 0.94
N HIS A 322 -18.55 2.20 2.07
CA HIS A 322 -19.75 1.36 2.15
C HIS A 322 -20.88 2.02 2.95
N GLU A 323 -22.05 1.40 3.03
CA GLU A 323 -23.21 1.89 3.76
C GLU A 323 -23.06 1.76 5.29
N ARG A 324 -23.90 2.50 6.03
CA ARG A 324 -23.93 2.48 7.51
C ARG A 324 -25.31 2.10 8.07
N GLY A 325 -26.01 1.22 7.36
CA GLY A 325 -27.23 0.56 7.84
C GLY A 325 -28.47 1.45 7.85
N ARG A 326 -28.40 2.60 7.16
CA ARG A 326 -29.58 3.45 6.93
C ARG A 326 -30.50 2.78 5.93
N THR A 327 -31.79 2.83 6.22
CA THR A 327 -32.85 2.30 5.37
C THR A 327 -33.87 3.39 5.11
N TRP A 328 -34.83 3.17 4.20
CA TRP A 328 -35.88 4.15 3.91
C TRP A 328 -36.75 4.52 5.13
N GLN A 329 -36.77 3.69 6.17
CA GLN A 329 -37.44 3.97 7.45
C GLN A 329 -36.64 4.95 8.34
N SER A 330 -35.38 5.21 8.01
CA SER A 330 -34.57 6.24 8.68
C SER A 330 -35.05 7.63 8.25
N THR A 331 -36.02 8.18 8.97
CA THR A 331 -36.67 9.44 8.57
C THR A 331 -35.90 10.70 9.00
N SER A 332 -35.04 10.62 10.00
CA SER A 332 -34.34 11.80 10.53
C SER A 332 -33.10 12.19 9.73
N ARG A 333 -32.44 11.21 9.09
CA ARG A 333 -31.19 11.37 8.32
C ARG A 333 -31.18 10.40 7.14
N GLY A 334 -30.62 10.86 6.03
CA GLY A 334 -30.46 10.03 4.83
C GLY A 334 -29.36 8.98 4.92
N PRO A 335 -29.19 8.22 3.82
CA PRO A 335 -28.03 7.37 3.58
C PRO A 335 -26.71 8.10 3.89
N HIS A 336 -25.70 7.36 4.34
CA HIS A 336 -24.37 7.97 4.53
C HIS A 336 -23.75 8.23 3.15
N HIS A 337 -23.00 9.32 2.99
CA HIS A 337 -22.30 9.69 1.75
C HIS A 337 -21.09 8.78 1.47
N SER A 338 -21.32 7.47 1.48
CA SER A 338 -20.31 6.43 1.36
C SER A 338 -20.87 5.16 0.70
N ALA A 339 -22.01 5.22 0.02
CA ALA A 339 -22.68 4.05 -0.54
C ALA A 339 -22.00 3.44 -1.78
N GLN A 340 -20.79 3.89 -2.15
CA GLN A 340 -20.19 3.61 -3.45
C GLN A 340 -19.99 2.12 -3.72
N VAL A 341 -19.42 1.36 -2.77
CA VAL A 341 -19.22 -0.07 -2.97
C VAL A 341 -20.56 -0.82 -3.00
N ASN A 342 -21.56 -0.38 -2.26
CA ASN A 342 -22.87 -1.01 -2.26
C ASN A 342 -23.59 -0.80 -3.59
N VAL A 343 -23.54 0.40 -4.16
CA VAL A 343 -24.07 0.65 -5.52
C VAL A 343 -23.28 -0.16 -6.55
N TYR A 344 -21.95 -0.16 -6.48
CA TYR A 344 -21.08 -0.94 -7.36
C TYR A 344 -21.38 -2.46 -7.31
N VAL A 345 -21.54 -3.02 -6.11
CA VAL A 345 -21.92 -4.43 -5.94
C VAL A 345 -23.37 -4.68 -6.39
N GLY A 346 -24.25 -3.69 -6.25
CA GLY A 346 -25.66 -3.80 -6.59
C GLY A 346 -26.55 -4.18 -5.42
N GLU A 347 -26.23 -3.65 -4.23
CA GLU A 347 -26.96 -3.89 -2.99
C GLU A 347 -27.42 -2.61 -2.31
N MET A 348 -28.43 -2.73 -1.45
CA MET A 348 -28.88 -1.69 -0.53
C MET A 348 -29.40 -2.32 0.76
N ALA A 349 -29.18 -1.64 1.88
CA ALA A 349 -29.67 -2.07 3.17
C ALA A 349 -31.21 -1.96 3.24
N MET A 350 -31.88 -3.05 3.61
CA MET A 350 -33.33 -3.08 3.80
C MET A 350 -33.70 -3.21 5.28
N PRO A 351 -34.84 -2.65 5.73
CA PRO A 351 -35.31 -2.89 7.08
C PRO A 351 -35.52 -4.40 7.30
N PRO A 352 -35.29 -4.90 8.53
CA PRO A 352 -35.51 -6.30 8.84
C PRO A 352 -36.98 -6.67 8.59
N THR A 353 -37.22 -7.88 8.09
CA THR A 353 -38.57 -8.41 7.97
C THR A 353 -39.20 -8.56 9.35
N THR A 354 -40.43 -8.09 9.46
CA THR A 354 -41.26 -8.31 10.64
C THR A 354 -42.38 -9.26 10.23
N GLY A 355 -42.32 -10.52 10.67
CA GLY A 355 -43.31 -11.57 10.36
C GLY A 355 -42.90 -12.53 9.23
N ASP A 356 -43.88 -13.26 8.69
CA ASP A 356 -43.71 -14.29 7.65
C ASP A 356 -43.60 -13.71 6.21
N ASP A 357 -43.69 -12.39 6.05
CA ASP A 357 -43.57 -11.74 4.74
C ASP A 357 -42.09 -11.72 4.30
N PRO A 358 -41.78 -12.01 3.01
CA PRO A 358 -40.41 -11.95 2.51
C PRO A 358 -39.90 -10.51 2.41
N VAL A 359 -38.60 -10.30 2.69
CA VAL A 359 -37.92 -9.01 2.45
C VAL A 359 -37.87 -8.78 0.95
N VAL A 360 -38.74 -7.93 0.41
CA VAL A 360 -38.61 -7.46 -0.98
C VAL A 360 -37.79 -6.17 -0.95
N PRO A 361 -36.60 -6.14 -1.58
CA PRO A 361 -35.83 -4.91 -1.66
C PRO A 361 -36.61 -3.87 -2.49
N LEU A 362 -36.39 -2.56 -2.22
CA LEU A 362 -37.01 -1.50 -3.04
C LEU A 362 -36.65 -1.67 -4.52
N VAL A 363 -35.43 -2.14 -4.78
CA VAL A 363 -34.97 -2.50 -6.12
C VAL A 363 -34.25 -3.85 -6.02
N PRO A 364 -34.54 -4.82 -6.89
CA PRO A 364 -33.81 -6.08 -6.93
C PRO A 364 -32.30 -5.87 -7.07
N SER A 365 -31.51 -6.67 -6.34
CA SER A 365 -30.06 -6.59 -6.43
C SER A 365 -29.56 -6.90 -7.85
N ARG A 366 -28.56 -6.15 -8.30
CA ARG A 366 -28.05 -6.25 -9.67
C ARG A 366 -26.55 -6.01 -9.73
N VAL A 367 -25.79 -7.03 -10.06
CA VAL A 367 -24.32 -6.93 -10.21
C VAL A 367 -23.97 -5.89 -11.28
N SER A 368 -23.03 -5.01 -10.97
CA SER A 368 -22.57 -4.00 -11.94
C SER A 368 -21.90 -4.64 -13.15
N VAL A 369 -22.12 -4.02 -14.31
CA VAL A 369 -21.36 -4.31 -15.52
C VAL A 369 -19.87 -4.04 -15.36
N HIS A 370 -19.45 -3.23 -14.38
CA HIS A 370 -18.04 -2.98 -14.11
C HIS A 370 -17.41 -3.95 -13.11
N SER A 371 -18.17 -4.96 -12.63
CA SER A 371 -17.70 -5.95 -11.64
C SER A 371 -16.51 -6.81 -12.10
N PHE A 372 -16.26 -6.89 -13.41
CA PHE A 372 -15.13 -7.60 -13.99
C PHE A 372 -13.87 -6.73 -14.14
N ALA A 373 -13.92 -5.45 -13.79
CA ALA A 373 -12.74 -4.57 -13.84
C ALA A 373 -11.63 -5.14 -12.97
N THR A 374 -10.42 -5.26 -13.56
CA THR A 374 -9.31 -6.02 -12.98
C THR A 374 -8.98 -5.65 -11.56
N GLU A 375 -8.98 -4.35 -11.22
CA GLU A 375 -8.65 -3.79 -9.90
C GLU A 375 -9.85 -3.03 -9.30
N GLN A 376 -11.08 -3.32 -9.77
CA GLN A 376 -12.32 -2.68 -9.33
C GLN A 376 -12.23 -1.14 -9.25
N CYS A 377 -12.32 -0.57 -8.05
CA CYS A 377 -12.28 0.87 -7.82
C CYS A 377 -10.97 1.49 -8.32
N ALA A 378 -9.84 0.81 -8.08
CA ALA A 378 -8.50 1.31 -8.42
C ALA A 378 -8.29 1.40 -9.94
N THR A 379 -8.98 0.58 -10.74
CA THR A 379 -8.93 0.65 -12.21
C THR A 379 -9.29 2.04 -12.75
N CYS A 380 -10.27 2.71 -12.14
CA CYS A 380 -10.74 4.02 -12.59
C CYS A 380 -10.20 5.17 -11.75
N HIS A 381 -10.11 4.98 -10.43
CA HIS A 381 -9.75 6.03 -9.48
C HIS A 381 -8.25 6.11 -9.22
N MET A 382 -7.48 5.06 -9.50
CA MET A 382 -6.05 4.98 -9.26
C MET A 382 -5.28 4.59 -10.51
N TYR A 383 -5.69 5.15 -11.66
CA TYR A 383 -4.99 4.97 -12.93
C TYR A 383 -3.55 5.48 -12.85
N ARG A 384 -2.62 4.76 -13.48
CA ARG A 384 -1.19 5.02 -13.39
C ARG A 384 -0.55 5.11 -14.77
N GLU A 385 0.46 5.95 -14.90
CA GLU A 385 1.35 6.04 -16.06
C GLU A 385 2.78 6.21 -15.57
N ASP A 386 3.71 5.48 -16.18
CA ASP A 386 5.13 5.64 -15.90
C ASP A 386 5.63 6.97 -16.45
N PHE A 387 6.63 7.55 -15.79
CA PHE A 387 7.29 8.77 -16.24
C PHE A 387 7.78 8.65 -17.69
N GLN A 388 7.51 9.67 -18.50
CA GLN A 388 7.98 9.75 -19.88
C GLN A 388 8.97 10.90 -20.09
N SER A 389 8.64 12.10 -19.61
CA SER A 389 9.50 13.30 -19.61
C SER A 389 9.03 14.31 -18.57
N GLU A 390 9.75 15.41 -18.37
CA GLU A 390 9.31 16.50 -17.47
C GLU A 390 7.95 17.08 -17.92
N GLU A 391 7.69 17.12 -19.23
CA GLU A 391 6.39 17.55 -19.80
C GLU A 391 5.28 16.49 -19.72
N ALA A 392 5.66 15.24 -19.41
CA ALA A 392 4.78 14.09 -19.26
C ALA A 392 5.21 13.27 -18.02
N PRO A 393 5.04 13.84 -16.81
CA PRO A 393 5.45 13.20 -15.58
C PRO A 393 4.64 11.92 -15.34
N ALA A 394 5.08 11.11 -14.38
CA ALA A 394 4.32 9.93 -13.97
C ALA A 394 2.94 10.33 -13.44
N ILE A 395 2.01 9.38 -13.48
CA ILE A 395 0.71 9.46 -12.79
C ILE A 395 0.65 8.30 -11.81
N ALA A 396 0.44 8.60 -10.52
CA ALA A 396 0.36 7.56 -9.49
C ALA A 396 -1.07 7.16 -9.14
N GLY A 397 -2.06 7.97 -9.52
CA GLY A 397 -3.49 7.73 -9.26
C GLY A 397 -3.92 8.03 -7.81
N HIS A 398 -3.07 8.66 -7.00
CA HIS A 398 -3.31 8.95 -5.58
C HIS A 398 -4.07 10.27 -5.35
N SER A 399 -4.54 10.93 -6.41
CA SER A 399 -5.57 11.97 -6.32
C SER A 399 -6.97 11.37 -6.14
N PHE A 400 -7.10 10.06 -6.42
CA PHE A 400 -8.35 9.28 -6.42
C PHE A 400 -9.41 9.77 -7.41
N GLN A 401 -9.03 10.69 -8.30
CA GLN A 401 -9.90 11.21 -9.35
C GLN A 401 -10.02 10.20 -10.47
N VAL A 402 -11.20 10.15 -11.09
CA VAL A 402 -11.45 9.24 -12.21
C VAL A 402 -10.60 9.64 -13.42
N SER A 403 -9.89 8.67 -13.99
CA SER A 403 -9.20 8.82 -15.27
C SER A 403 -9.87 7.99 -16.34
N THR A 404 -10.35 8.63 -17.40
CA THR A 404 -10.93 7.92 -18.56
C THR A 404 -9.90 7.16 -19.39
N LYS A 405 -8.60 7.40 -19.13
CA LYS A 405 -7.53 6.56 -19.69
C LYS A 405 -7.56 5.16 -19.09
N GLY A 406 -7.89 5.00 -17.80
CA GLY A 406 -8.05 3.69 -17.15
C GLY A 406 -9.16 2.85 -17.77
N CYS A 407 -10.26 3.50 -18.20
CA CYS A 407 -11.35 2.85 -18.91
C CYS A 407 -10.91 2.22 -20.24
N ALA A 408 -9.98 2.86 -20.95
CA ALA A 408 -9.48 2.40 -22.24
C ALA A 408 -8.33 1.40 -22.10
N ASN A 409 -7.43 1.62 -21.14
CA ASN A 409 -6.22 0.82 -20.96
C ASN A 409 -6.52 -0.65 -20.62
N THR A 410 -7.63 -0.90 -19.91
CA THR A 410 -8.10 -2.26 -19.60
C THR A 410 -8.76 -2.97 -20.78
N GLY A 411 -8.88 -2.33 -21.94
CA GLY A 411 -9.55 -2.89 -23.12
C GLY A 411 -11.08 -2.93 -23.01
N CYS A 412 -11.67 -2.38 -21.94
CA CYS A 412 -13.11 -2.35 -21.73
C CYS A 412 -13.81 -1.34 -22.65
N HIS A 413 -13.15 -0.21 -22.93
CA HIS A 413 -13.61 0.83 -23.85
C HIS A 413 -12.62 1.02 -25.00
N PRO A 414 -13.08 1.32 -26.22
CA PRO A 414 -12.21 1.37 -27.40
C PRO A 414 -11.22 2.54 -27.38
N SER A 415 -11.51 3.61 -26.63
CA SER A 415 -10.60 4.74 -26.40
C SER A 415 -11.04 5.58 -25.21
N SER A 416 -10.14 6.40 -24.67
CA SER A 416 -10.47 7.36 -23.60
C SER A 416 -11.53 8.38 -24.07
N ALA A 417 -11.52 8.77 -25.35
CA ALA A 417 -12.54 9.64 -25.92
C ALA A 417 -13.93 8.96 -25.94
N ALA A 418 -13.99 7.68 -26.33
CA ALA A 418 -15.23 6.92 -26.31
C ALA A 418 -15.75 6.71 -24.88
N ALA A 419 -14.87 6.40 -23.93
CA ALA A 419 -15.22 6.31 -22.51
C ALA A 419 -15.76 7.65 -21.98
N THR A 420 -15.12 8.77 -22.32
CA THR A 420 -15.55 10.12 -21.93
C THR A 420 -16.93 10.45 -22.49
N ALA A 421 -17.19 10.12 -23.75
CA ALA A 421 -18.50 10.35 -24.37
C ALA A 421 -19.61 9.50 -23.72
N ALA A 422 -19.32 8.23 -23.44
CA ALA A 422 -20.25 7.34 -22.74
C ALA A 422 -20.56 7.83 -21.32
N LEU A 423 -19.51 8.23 -20.58
CA LEU A 423 -19.62 8.83 -19.25
C LEU A 423 -20.52 10.07 -19.27
N ALA A 424 -20.25 11.03 -20.15
CA ALA A 424 -21.05 12.25 -20.25
C ALA A 424 -22.52 11.95 -20.60
N THR A 425 -22.76 10.99 -21.50
CA THR A 425 -24.11 10.58 -21.90
C THR A 425 -24.89 10.00 -20.72
N LEU A 426 -24.30 9.03 -20.01
CA LEU A 426 -24.94 8.41 -18.85
C LEU A 426 -25.21 9.43 -17.74
N GLN A 427 -24.21 10.25 -17.39
CA GLN A 427 -24.38 11.22 -16.32
C GLN A 427 -25.44 12.28 -16.64
N THR A 428 -25.58 12.65 -17.92
CA THR A 428 -26.66 13.55 -18.37
C THR A 428 -28.02 12.89 -18.25
N GLU A 429 -28.15 11.63 -18.68
CA GLU A 429 -29.38 10.83 -18.54
C GLU A 429 -29.82 10.73 -17.08
N ILE A 430 -28.92 10.28 -16.20
CA ILE A 430 -29.18 10.08 -14.77
C ILE A 430 -29.49 11.41 -14.08
N GLN A 431 -28.75 12.48 -14.38
CA GLN A 431 -29.04 13.79 -13.83
C GLN A 431 -30.44 14.28 -14.24
N GLY A 432 -30.81 14.13 -15.51
CA GLY A 432 -32.14 14.53 -15.99
C GLY A 432 -33.27 13.79 -15.26
N LYS A 433 -33.12 12.47 -15.04
CA LYS A 433 -34.07 11.67 -14.26
C LYS A 433 -34.12 12.11 -12.78
N LEU A 434 -32.96 12.36 -12.15
CA LEU A 434 -32.90 12.86 -10.76
C LEU A 434 -33.59 14.23 -10.62
N ASP A 435 -33.38 15.13 -11.58
CA ASP A 435 -34.02 16.45 -11.58
C ASP A 435 -35.55 16.30 -11.67
N MET A 436 -36.05 15.37 -12.49
CA MET A 436 -37.49 15.08 -12.58
C MET A 436 -38.04 14.50 -11.27
N VAL A 437 -37.35 13.55 -10.64
CA VAL A 437 -37.71 13.01 -9.33
C VAL A 437 -37.76 14.12 -8.29
N LYS A 438 -36.74 15.00 -8.27
CA LYS A 438 -36.69 16.14 -7.36
C LYS A 438 -37.86 17.10 -7.56
N VAL A 439 -38.22 17.44 -8.79
CA VAL A 439 -39.38 18.31 -9.08
C VAL A 439 -40.69 17.72 -8.52
N ARG A 440 -40.88 16.40 -8.64
CA ARG A 440 -42.07 15.72 -8.09
C ARG A 440 -42.05 15.61 -6.56
N LEU A 441 -40.88 15.41 -5.96
CA LEU A 441 -40.73 15.49 -4.51
C LEU A 441 -41.03 16.90 -3.99
N ASP A 442 -40.50 17.93 -4.66
CA ASP A 442 -40.74 19.35 -4.33
C ASP A 442 -42.21 19.74 -4.52
N SER A 443 -42.94 19.15 -5.49
CA SER A 443 -44.37 19.40 -5.68
C SER A 443 -45.25 18.74 -4.61
N TRP A 444 -44.81 17.62 -4.03
CA TRP A 444 -45.51 16.98 -2.92
C TRP A 444 -45.47 17.83 -1.64
N GLY A 445 -44.32 18.41 -1.29
CA GLY A 445 -44.18 19.26 -0.10
C GLY A 445 -42.79 19.23 0.53
N ASN A 446 -42.70 19.42 1.85
CA ASN A 446 -41.40 19.36 2.53
C ASN A 446 -40.99 17.91 2.80
N TRP A 447 -40.15 17.37 1.94
CA TRP A 447 -39.69 15.98 1.98
C TRP A 447 -38.27 15.81 2.53
N GLU A 448 -37.47 16.86 2.63
CA GLU A 448 -36.04 16.75 2.93
C GLU A 448 -35.74 16.21 4.35
N TYR A 449 -34.50 15.83 4.62
CA TYR A 449 -34.08 15.44 5.97
C TYR A 449 -33.92 16.65 6.91
N THR A 450 -33.98 16.38 8.22
CA THR A 450 -34.05 17.42 9.26
C THR A 450 -32.85 18.39 9.31
N SER A 451 -31.69 18.05 8.74
CA SER A 451 -30.46 18.80 8.93
C SER A 451 -30.27 20.03 8.02
N ASN A 452 -31.05 20.21 6.95
CA ASN A 452 -30.89 21.35 6.02
C ASN A 452 -32.17 21.67 5.20
N GLY A 453 -33.32 21.86 5.85
CA GLY A 453 -34.55 22.33 5.19
C GLY A 453 -35.74 21.36 5.22
N GLY A 454 -35.59 20.18 5.83
CA GLY A 454 -36.66 19.20 6.03
C GLY A 454 -37.62 19.49 7.19
N PRO A 455 -38.76 18.77 7.29
CA PRO A 455 -39.64 18.91 8.43
C PRO A 455 -39.01 18.35 9.70
N GLY A 456 -39.37 18.89 10.87
CA GLY A 456 -39.01 18.32 12.18
C GLY A 456 -39.65 16.94 12.41
N SER A 457 -39.35 16.30 13.54
CA SER A 457 -39.78 14.91 13.83
C SER A 457 -41.27 14.63 13.59
N GLY A 458 -42.15 15.55 14.00
CA GLY A 458 -43.60 15.43 13.76
C GLY A 458 -43.98 15.50 12.27
N GLY A 459 -43.30 16.34 11.49
CA GLY A 459 -43.55 16.43 10.05
C GLY A 459 -42.89 15.29 9.26
N GLN A 460 -41.78 14.71 9.75
CA GLN A 460 -41.20 13.48 9.20
C GLN A 460 -42.16 12.29 9.28
N ALA A 461 -42.92 12.19 10.39
CA ALA A 461 -43.92 11.15 10.57
C ALA A 461 -45.12 11.30 9.60
N ALA A 462 -45.41 12.52 9.16
CA ALA A 462 -46.51 12.83 8.25
C ALA A 462 -46.19 12.55 6.77
N ILE A 463 -44.92 12.28 6.42
CA ILE A 463 -44.53 11.93 5.05
C ILE A 463 -45.07 10.53 4.72
N PRO A 464 -45.80 10.34 3.60
CA PRO A 464 -46.21 9.04 3.09
C PRO A 464 -45.03 8.10 2.82
N ASP A 465 -45.25 6.79 2.94
CA ASP A 465 -44.18 5.81 2.84
C ASP A 465 -43.58 5.71 1.43
N ASN A 466 -44.38 5.87 0.38
CA ASN A 466 -43.89 5.97 -0.99
C ASN A 466 -42.93 7.17 -1.14
N VAL A 467 -43.26 8.35 -0.60
CA VAL A 467 -42.39 9.54 -0.63
C VAL A 467 -41.11 9.31 0.19
N LYS A 468 -41.18 8.61 1.32
CA LYS A 468 -39.98 8.22 2.09
C LYS A 468 -39.06 7.28 1.29
N LYS A 469 -39.64 6.31 0.58
CA LYS A 469 -38.90 5.37 -0.29
C LYS A 469 -38.21 6.10 -1.44
N VAL A 470 -38.96 6.93 -2.17
CA VAL A 470 -38.42 7.77 -3.26
C VAL A 470 -37.30 8.68 -2.74
N ARG A 471 -37.53 9.35 -1.61
CA ARG A 471 -36.51 10.18 -0.95
C ARG A 471 -35.25 9.39 -0.61
N PHE A 472 -35.40 8.17 -0.10
CA PHE A 472 -34.26 7.31 0.23
C PHE A 472 -33.49 6.95 -1.03
N LEU A 473 -34.15 6.45 -2.08
CA LEU A 473 -33.53 6.10 -3.36
C LEU A 473 -32.82 7.30 -4.00
N TYR A 474 -33.48 8.47 -4.01
CA TYR A 474 -32.90 9.72 -4.50
C TYR A 474 -31.59 10.05 -3.78
N HIS A 475 -31.59 10.06 -2.45
CA HIS A 475 -30.37 10.35 -1.67
C HIS A 475 -29.35 9.21 -1.71
N TYR A 476 -29.75 7.97 -1.96
CA TYR A 476 -28.85 6.83 -2.14
C TYR A 476 -28.01 7.00 -3.42
N ILE A 477 -28.65 7.39 -4.52
CA ILE A 477 -27.97 7.70 -5.78
C ILE A 477 -27.05 8.93 -5.62
N LEU A 478 -27.48 9.95 -4.88
CA LEU A 478 -26.64 11.12 -4.62
C LEU A 478 -25.45 10.81 -3.70
N ALA A 479 -25.64 9.94 -2.71
CA ALA A 479 -24.60 9.50 -1.77
C ALA A 479 -23.50 8.69 -2.47
N ASP A 480 -23.86 7.91 -3.49
CA ASP A 480 -22.91 7.25 -4.38
C ASP A 480 -22.06 8.25 -5.18
N GLY A 481 -22.69 9.30 -5.72
CA GLY A 481 -22.00 10.41 -6.37
C GLY A 481 -21.41 10.10 -7.75
N SER A 482 -21.45 8.85 -8.22
CA SER A 482 -20.95 8.48 -9.56
C SER A 482 -21.90 8.87 -10.70
N LYS A 483 -23.13 9.25 -10.34
CA LYS A 483 -24.26 9.48 -11.26
C LYS A 483 -24.50 8.26 -12.16
N GLY A 484 -24.50 7.08 -11.56
CA GLY A 484 -24.81 5.81 -12.21
C GLY A 484 -23.60 5.05 -12.72
N ILE A 485 -22.40 5.62 -12.80
CA ILE A 485 -21.25 4.90 -13.38
C ILE A 485 -20.86 3.65 -12.58
N HIS A 486 -20.96 3.68 -11.26
CA HIS A 486 -20.66 2.50 -10.46
C HIS A 486 -21.56 1.31 -10.82
N ASN A 487 -22.83 1.56 -11.16
CA ASN A 487 -23.76 0.54 -11.61
C ASN A 487 -24.92 1.14 -12.41
N PRO A 488 -24.76 1.31 -13.74
CA PRO A 488 -25.69 2.09 -14.56
C PRO A 488 -27.10 1.54 -14.52
N ASP A 489 -27.21 0.23 -14.62
CA ASP A 489 -28.52 -0.39 -14.71
C ASP A 489 -29.22 -0.45 -13.35
N TYR A 490 -28.50 -0.70 -12.26
CA TYR A 490 -29.11 -0.69 -10.93
C TYR A 490 -29.62 0.70 -10.57
N VAL A 491 -28.91 1.76 -10.95
CA VAL A 491 -29.36 3.15 -10.75
C VAL A 491 -30.55 3.48 -11.65
N ARG A 492 -30.61 2.97 -12.89
CA ARG A 492 -31.81 3.09 -13.73
C ARG A 492 -33.01 2.40 -13.09
N ASP A 493 -32.83 1.18 -12.60
CA ASP A 493 -33.89 0.42 -11.90
C ASP A 493 -34.39 1.20 -10.65
N MET A 494 -33.51 1.90 -9.91
CA MET A 494 -33.92 2.79 -8.81
C MET A 494 -34.73 4.01 -9.26
N LEU A 495 -34.38 4.61 -10.38
CA LEU A 495 -35.09 5.78 -10.91
C LEU A 495 -36.45 5.39 -11.48
N ASP A 496 -36.54 4.22 -12.10
CA ASP A 496 -37.80 3.67 -12.59
C ASP A 496 -38.72 3.30 -11.41
N GLU A 497 -38.19 2.71 -10.32
CA GLU A 497 -38.94 2.51 -9.07
C GLU A 497 -39.40 3.85 -8.44
N CYS A 498 -38.57 4.90 -8.51
CA CYS A 498 -39.00 6.24 -8.07
C CYS A 498 -40.20 6.75 -8.88
N ASP A 499 -40.20 6.55 -10.20
CA ASP A 499 -41.29 6.92 -11.08
C ASP A 499 -42.58 6.12 -10.75
N ASP A 500 -42.47 4.83 -10.52
CA ASP A 500 -43.60 3.95 -10.16
C ASP A 500 -44.21 4.34 -8.80
N LEU A 501 -43.38 4.62 -7.79
CA LEU A 501 -43.82 5.02 -6.46
C LEU A 501 -44.49 6.41 -6.42
N LEU A 502 -44.12 7.31 -7.33
CA LEU A 502 -44.72 8.64 -7.44
C LEU A 502 -46.01 8.62 -8.26
N THR A 503 -46.05 7.87 -9.36
CA THR A 503 -47.26 7.73 -10.19
C THR A 503 -48.38 6.98 -9.46
N GLY A 504 -48.03 6.02 -8.59
CA GLY A 504 -48.98 5.33 -7.70
C GLY A 504 -49.75 6.25 -6.75
N GLU A 505 -49.32 7.50 -6.58
CA GLU A 505 -49.98 8.50 -5.73
C GLU A 505 -50.62 9.67 -6.49
N GLY A 506 -50.73 9.55 -7.82
CA GLY A 506 -51.37 10.57 -8.64
C GLY A 506 -50.56 11.86 -8.79
N LEU A 507 -49.24 11.78 -8.60
CA LEU A 507 -48.26 12.85 -8.80
C LEU A 507 -47.51 12.74 -10.13
#